data_AF-A0A355BFB0-F1
#
_entry.id   AF-A0A355BFB0-F1
#
_cell.length_a   1.000
_cell.length_b   1.000
_cell.length_c   1.000
_cell.angle_alpha   90.00
_cell.angle_beta   90.00
_cell.angle_gamma   90.00
#
_symmetry.space_group_name_H-M   'P 1'
#
loop_
_entity.id
_entity.type
_entity.pdbx_description
1 polymer ?
#
loop_
_entity_poly.entity_id
_entity_poly.type
_entity_poly.pdbx_seq_one_letter_code
_entity_poly.pdbx_strand_id
1 'polypeptide(L)'
;MCSGCCEALKGILLEQYARYPQMQLVDVVKRMYQSEFAGGHMITDEAAALRRLEQEWSLLGQVSSYTSVFEELSGGICRLNLAPIINSGIAPATVNRLFVLSANSHQGCVESFERKLAAFRQWCVEGLFAFDIEELDDYLRDYKAKGYPPVSHSEEYRFAYAPAYRVISTKFQPYFELLCRIDRLRAKEQTMSIAIDGNSCSGKTSLAYLLEQIYDC
;
A
#
# COMPACT_ATOMS: atom_id res chain seq x y z
N MET A 1 -24.98 -1.38 6.03
CA MET A 1 -24.08 -1.18 4.87
C MET A 1 -22.64 -1.70 5.10
N CYS A 2 -22.37 -2.56 6.09
CA CYS A 2 -20.98 -2.92 6.48
C CYS A 2 -20.48 -4.31 6.02
N SER A 3 -21.36 -5.20 5.54
CA SER A 3 -20.94 -6.57 5.18
C SER A 3 -20.05 -6.61 3.93
N GLY A 4 -20.34 -5.77 2.92
CA GLY A 4 -19.61 -5.77 1.64
C GLY A 4 -18.12 -5.40 1.76
N CYS A 5 -17.74 -4.56 2.73
CA CYS A 5 -16.34 -4.18 2.95
C CYS A 5 -15.53 -5.33 3.56
N CYS A 6 -16.13 -6.11 4.47
CA CYS A 6 -15.48 -7.26 5.08
C CYS A 6 -15.34 -8.42 4.08
N GLU A 7 -16.31 -8.62 3.19
CA GLU A 7 -16.23 -9.67 2.16
C GLU A 7 -15.13 -9.40 1.12
N ALA A 8 -14.98 -8.14 0.66
CA ALA A 8 -13.88 -7.77 -0.23
C ALA A 8 -12.52 -8.00 0.45
N LEU A 9 -12.40 -7.63 1.73
CA LEU A 9 -11.20 -7.88 2.52
C LEU A 9 -10.91 -9.37 2.68
N LYS A 10 -11.94 -10.20 2.91
CA LYS A 10 -11.82 -11.66 3.04
C LYS A 10 -11.16 -12.28 1.82
N GLY A 11 -11.67 -11.97 0.62
CA GLY A 11 -11.13 -12.48 -0.64
C GLY A 11 -9.67 -12.10 -0.84
N ILE A 12 -9.34 -10.83 -0.59
CA ILE A 12 -7.96 -10.32 -0.68
C ILE A 12 -7.04 -11.04 0.31
N LEU A 13 -7.46 -11.22 1.57
CA LEU A 13 -6.62 -11.88 2.56
C LEU A 13 -6.40 -13.37 2.25
N LEU A 14 -7.40 -14.07 1.71
CA LEU A 14 -7.25 -15.47 1.31
C LEU A 14 -6.28 -15.63 0.13
N GLU A 15 -6.38 -14.79 -0.89
CA GLU A 15 -5.44 -14.79 -2.02
C GLU A 15 -4.00 -14.58 -1.53
N GLN A 16 -3.83 -13.70 -0.55
CA GLN A 16 -2.53 -13.33 0.00
C GLN A 16 -1.97 -14.41 0.91
N TYR A 17 -2.81 -15.03 1.73
CA TYR A 17 -2.41 -16.17 2.56
C TYR A 17 -1.97 -17.35 1.69
N ALA A 18 -2.63 -17.59 0.56
CA ALA A 18 -2.19 -18.58 -0.43
C ALA A 18 -0.88 -18.19 -1.13
N ARG A 19 -0.69 -16.90 -1.46
CA ARG A 19 0.53 -16.39 -2.12
C ARG A 19 1.75 -16.39 -1.20
N TYR A 20 1.56 -16.21 0.10
CA TYR A 20 2.63 -16.10 1.09
C TYR A 20 2.49 -17.17 2.19
N PRO A 21 2.84 -18.45 1.93
CA PRO A 21 2.68 -19.54 2.91
C PRO A 21 3.46 -19.36 4.23
N GLN A 22 4.51 -18.53 4.27
CA GLN A 22 5.28 -18.23 5.48
C GLN A 22 4.74 -17.00 6.25
N MET A 23 3.59 -16.45 5.83
CA MET A 23 2.92 -15.36 6.53
C MET A 23 2.48 -15.77 7.93
N GLN A 24 2.85 -14.97 8.92
CA GLN A 24 2.45 -15.16 10.31
C GLN A 24 1.23 -14.31 10.66
N LEU A 25 0.61 -14.55 11.82
CA LEU A 25 -0.54 -13.79 12.30
C LEU A 25 -0.30 -12.27 12.25
N VAL A 26 0.87 -11.82 12.71
CA VAL A 26 1.26 -10.39 12.73
C VAL A 26 1.28 -9.77 11.33
N ASP A 27 1.60 -10.54 10.28
CA ASP A 27 1.63 -10.05 8.90
C ASP A 27 0.23 -9.86 8.32
N VAL A 28 -0.73 -10.71 8.71
CA VAL A 28 -2.14 -10.54 8.37
C VAL A 28 -2.71 -9.30 9.06
N VAL A 29 -2.42 -9.15 10.36
CA VAL A 29 -2.82 -7.97 11.14
C VAL A 29 -2.19 -6.70 10.56
N LYS A 30 -0.93 -6.76 10.12
CA LYS A 30 -0.27 -5.65 9.43
C LYS A 30 -0.98 -5.26 8.14
N ARG A 31 -1.42 -6.22 7.33
CA ARG A 31 -2.19 -5.93 6.11
C ARG A 31 -3.52 -5.23 6.44
N MET A 32 -4.26 -5.72 7.44
CA MET A 32 -5.49 -5.08 7.89
C MET A 32 -5.24 -3.68 8.45
N TYR A 33 -4.13 -3.48 9.16
CA TYR A 33 -3.74 -2.16 9.66
C TYR A 33 -3.48 -1.20 8.50
N GLN A 34 -2.72 -1.62 7.50
CA GLN A 34 -2.44 -0.81 6.32
C GLN A 34 -3.69 -0.53 5.47
N SER A 35 -4.66 -1.45 5.43
CA SER A 35 -5.93 -1.21 4.72
C SER A 35 -6.86 -0.23 5.43
N GLU A 36 -6.61 0.05 6.71
CA GLU A 36 -7.39 1.00 7.50
C GLU A 36 -6.66 2.33 7.66
N PHE A 37 -5.37 2.32 7.96
CA PHE A 37 -4.60 3.51 8.31
C PHE A 37 -3.56 3.91 7.26
N ALA A 38 -3.49 3.19 6.14
CA ALA A 38 -2.50 3.38 5.08
C ALA A 38 -1.07 3.46 5.65
N GLY A 39 -0.37 4.56 5.33
CA GLY A 39 0.94 4.91 5.87
C GLY A 39 0.92 6.11 6.82
N GLY A 40 -0.25 6.53 7.31
CA GLY A 40 -0.48 7.81 8.01
C GLY A 40 0.43 8.07 9.23
N HIS A 41 1.00 7.02 9.81
CA HIS A 41 1.87 7.13 10.99
C HIS A 41 3.37 7.25 10.67
N MET A 42 3.79 7.19 9.39
CA MET A 42 5.22 7.06 9.03
C MET A 42 5.88 8.33 8.49
N ILE A 43 5.13 9.40 8.20
CA ILE A 43 5.67 10.54 7.44
C ILE A 43 5.59 11.83 8.27
N THR A 44 6.50 11.95 9.22
CA THR A 44 6.78 13.22 9.90
C THR A 44 7.79 14.08 9.14
N ASP A 45 8.58 13.47 8.24
CA ASP A 45 9.58 14.11 7.39
C ASP A 45 9.60 13.44 5.99
N GLU A 46 9.04 14.13 5.00
CA GLU A 46 8.96 13.69 3.59
C GLU A 46 10.35 13.53 2.98
N ALA A 47 11.31 14.39 3.32
CA ALA A 47 12.67 14.31 2.80
C ALA A 47 13.43 13.11 3.39
N ALA A 48 13.22 12.80 4.66
CA ALA A 48 13.77 11.58 5.26
C ALA A 48 13.11 10.31 4.71
N ALA A 49 11.82 10.35 4.37
CA ALA A 49 11.15 9.25 3.67
C ALA A 49 11.73 9.01 2.27
N LEU A 50 12.01 10.10 1.52
CA LEU A 50 12.63 10.02 0.21
C LEU A 50 14.05 9.44 0.29
N ARG A 51 14.91 9.95 1.18
CA ARG A 51 16.29 9.42 1.33
C ARG A 51 16.31 7.92 1.64
N ARG A 52 15.41 7.45 2.51
CA ARG A 52 15.26 6.02 2.81
C ARG A 52 14.80 5.24 1.58
N LEU A 53 13.84 5.78 0.84
CA LEU A 53 13.38 5.15 -0.41
C LEU A 53 14.52 5.06 -1.43
N GLU A 54 15.31 6.11 -1.63
CA GLU A 54 16.44 6.09 -2.57
C GLU A 54 17.50 5.05 -2.19
N GLN A 55 17.80 4.92 -0.90
CA GLN A 55 18.70 3.89 -0.38
C GLN A 55 18.13 2.49 -0.67
N GLU A 56 16.87 2.23 -0.29
CA GLU A 56 16.18 0.97 -0.59
C GLU A 56 16.21 0.69 -2.10
N TRP A 57 15.86 1.68 -2.92
CA TRP A 57 15.79 1.59 -4.38
C TRP A 57 17.13 1.22 -5.01
N SER A 58 18.24 1.76 -4.50
CA SER A 58 19.59 1.45 -5.00
C SER A 58 20.06 0.03 -4.67
N LEU A 59 19.48 -0.56 -3.62
CA LEU A 59 19.80 -1.91 -3.15
C LEU A 59 18.87 -2.97 -3.73
N LEU A 60 17.78 -2.56 -4.38
CA LEU A 60 16.89 -3.48 -5.07
C LEU A 60 17.61 -4.06 -6.29
N GLY A 61 17.89 -5.36 -6.24
CA GLY A 61 18.34 -6.12 -7.40
C GLY A 61 17.22 -6.27 -8.45
N GLN A 62 17.57 -6.78 -9.63
CA GLN A 62 16.57 -7.29 -10.56
C GLN A 62 15.96 -8.55 -9.94
N VAL A 63 14.74 -8.45 -9.40
CA VAL A 63 14.02 -9.58 -8.83
C VAL A 63 13.04 -10.15 -9.85
N SER A 64 12.78 -11.45 -9.73
CA SER A 64 12.01 -12.32 -10.63
C SER A 64 10.65 -11.77 -11.07
N SER A 65 10.22 -12.21 -12.26
CA SER A 65 9.13 -11.68 -13.09
C SER A 65 7.69 -11.91 -12.57
N TYR A 66 7.49 -12.20 -11.28
CA TYR A 66 6.19 -12.70 -10.78
C TYR A 66 5.50 -11.79 -9.74
N THR A 67 6.12 -10.68 -9.36
CA THR A 67 5.49 -9.74 -8.41
C THR A 67 4.66 -8.72 -9.18
N SER A 68 3.36 -8.61 -8.87
CA SER A 68 2.50 -7.59 -9.47
C SER A 68 2.96 -6.19 -9.05
N VAL A 69 2.85 -5.20 -9.94
CA VAL A 69 3.18 -3.80 -9.61
C VAL A 69 2.33 -3.30 -8.44
N PHE A 70 1.04 -3.65 -8.46
CA PHE A 70 0.08 -3.30 -7.43
C PHE A 70 -0.45 -4.55 -6.74
N GLU A 71 -0.63 -4.48 -5.43
CA GLU A 71 -1.36 -5.47 -4.64
C GLU A 71 -2.43 -4.79 -3.80
N GLU A 72 -3.68 -5.21 -3.95
CA GLU A 72 -4.79 -4.59 -3.24
C GLU A 72 -4.77 -4.93 -1.73
N LEU A 73 -5.13 -3.95 -0.90
CA LEU A 73 -5.28 -4.11 0.55
C LEU A 73 -6.75 -4.03 1.03
N SER A 74 -7.68 -3.64 0.15
CA SER A 74 -9.05 -3.14 0.41
C SER A 74 -9.10 -1.65 0.80
N GLY A 75 -10.30 -1.06 0.77
CA GLY A 75 -10.50 0.33 1.24
C GLY A 75 -9.95 1.41 0.31
N GLY A 76 -9.71 1.10 -0.97
CA GLY A 76 -9.11 2.05 -1.92
C GLY A 76 -7.62 2.27 -1.69
N ILE A 77 -6.96 1.33 -1.01
CA ILE A 77 -5.52 1.31 -0.74
C ILE A 77 -4.88 0.06 -1.34
N CYS A 78 -3.64 0.20 -1.79
CA CYS A 78 -2.83 -0.88 -2.35
C CYS A 78 -1.36 -0.72 -1.94
N ARG A 79 -0.59 -1.80 -2.08
CA ARG A 79 0.88 -1.76 -2.06
C ARG A 79 1.37 -1.56 -3.49
N LEU A 80 2.22 -0.56 -3.68
CA LEU A 80 3.05 -0.39 -4.87
C LEU A 80 4.38 -1.09 -4.61
N ASN A 81 4.58 -2.24 -5.26
CA ASN A 81 5.81 -3.03 -5.13
C ASN A 81 6.96 -2.34 -5.86
N LEU A 82 8.11 -2.18 -5.19
CA LEU A 82 9.23 -1.38 -5.68
C LEU A 82 10.08 -2.13 -6.71
N ALA A 83 10.31 -3.43 -6.50
CA ALA A 83 11.11 -4.25 -7.42
C ALA A 83 10.58 -4.24 -8.88
N PRO A 84 9.28 -4.47 -9.16
CA PRO A 84 8.79 -4.51 -10.54
C PRO A 84 8.77 -3.14 -11.24
N ILE A 85 8.90 -2.03 -10.51
CA ILE A 85 8.83 -0.67 -11.07
C ILE A 85 10.20 -0.01 -11.26
N ILE A 86 11.28 -0.65 -10.83
CA ILE A 86 12.63 -0.06 -10.86
C ILE A 86 13.03 0.39 -12.27
N ASN A 87 12.56 -0.33 -13.30
CA ASN A 87 12.81 -0.05 -14.71
C ASN A 87 11.60 0.56 -15.44
N SER A 88 10.53 0.91 -14.73
CA SER A 88 9.37 1.56 -15.37
C SER A 88 9.68 2.99 -15.78
N GLY A 89 10.75 3.59 -15.27
CA GLY A 89 11.12 4.99 -15.51
C GLY A 89 10.37 5.98 -14.64
N ILE A 90 9.59 5.50 -13.65
CA ILE A 90 9.12 6.32 -12.53
C ILE A 90 10.30 6.75 -11.66
N ALA A 91 10.30 7.99 -11.19
CA ALA A 91 11.30 8.50 -10.27
C ALA A 91 10.98 8.09 -8.82
N PRO A 92 11.99 7.80 -7.98
CA PRO A 92 11.79 7.58 -6.54
C PRO A 92 11.06 8.75 -5.86
N ALA A 93 11.35 9.98 -6.27
CA ALA A 93 10.66 11.19 -5.79
C ALA A 93 9.14 11.13 -6.03
N THR A 94 8.73 10.73 -7.23
CA THR A 94 7.31 10.55 -7.58
C THR A 94 6.67 9.46 -6.73
N VAL A 95 7.32 8.31 -6.55
CA VAL A 95 6.82 7.22 -5.69
C VAL A 95 6.66 7.67 -4.24
N ASN A 96 7.65 8.40 -3.70
CA ASN A 96 7.56 8.98 -2.37
C ASN A 96 6.39 9.96 -2.27
N ARG A 97 6.19 10.79 -3.29
CA ARG A 97 5.08 11.74 -3.33
C ARG A 97 3.72 11.05 -3.33
N LEU A 98 3.55 9.98 -4.11
CA LEU A 98 2.33 9.16 -4.08
C LEU A 98 2.07 8.58 -2.68
N PHE A 99 3.11 8.11 -2.02
CA PHE A 99 3.05 7.59 -0.66
C PHE A 99 2.62 8.67 0.35
N VAL A 100 3.21 9.86 0.28
CA VAL A 100 2.88 11.00 1.14
C VAL A 100 1.43 11.46 0.96
N LEU A 101 1.02 11.67 -0.29
CA LEU A 101 -0.36 12.07 -0.60
C LEU A 101 -1.37 11.03 -0.13
N SER A 102 -1.04 9.74 -0.23
CA SER A 102 -1.90 8.66 0.24
C SER A 102 -2.01 8.63 1.76
N ALA A 103 -0.88 8.76 2.46
CA ALA A 103 -0.84 8.78 3.91
C ALA A 103 -1.62 9.97 4.50
N ASN A 104 -1.52 11.15 3.88
CA ASN A 104 -2.18 12.37 4.36
C ASN A 104 -3.68 12.45 4.02
N SER A 105 -4.13 11.73 2.99
CA SER A 105 -5.54 11.78 2.54
C SER A 105 -6.40 10.62 3.07
N HIS A 106 -5.78 9.58 3.66
CA HIS A 106 -6.49 8.42 4.18
C HIS A 106 -6.66 8.52 5.69
N GLN A 107 -7.91 8.54 6.15
CA GLN A 107 -8.26 8.53 7.57
C GLN A 107 -9.01 7.25 7.90
N GLY A 108 -8.33 6.34 8.61
CA GLY A 108 -8.95 5.17 9.21
C GLY A 108 -9.60 5.48 10.55
N CYS A 109 -10.43 4.58 11.03
CA CYS A 109 -10.95 4.64 12.40
C CYS A 109 -10.77 3.32 13.14
N VAL A 110 -10.51 3.41 14.45
CA VAL A 110 -10.28 2.24 15.31
C VAL A 110 -11.50 1.33 15.33
N GLU A 111 -12.72 1.87 15.32
CA GLU A 111 -13.95 1.07 15.28
C GLU A 111 -14.04 0.22 13.99
N SER A 112 -13.66 0.79 12.85
CA SER A 112 -13.59 0.04 11.59
C SER A 112 -12.51 -1.04 11.65
N PHE A 113 -11.35 -0.71 12.22
CA PHE A 113 -10.28 -1.67 12.41
C PHE A 113 -10.70 -2.85 13.31
N GLU A 114 -11.34 -2.58 14.44
CA GLU A 114 -11.84 -3.59 15.37
C GLU A 114 -12.85 -4.53 14.70
N ARG A 115 -13.73 -4.00 13.84
CA ARG A 115 -14.66 -4.83 13.05
C ARG A 115 -13.92 -5.74 12.07
N LYS A 116 -12.85 -5.26 11.42
CA LYS A 116 -12.00 -6.09 10.54
C LYS A 116 -11.32 -7.21 11.33
N LEU A 117 -10.79 -6.91 12.52
CA LEU A 117 -10.17 -7.91 13.41
C LEU A 117 -11.18 -8.96 13.89
N ALA A 118 -12.39 -8.54 14.26
CA ALA A 118 -13.46 -9.45 14.66
C ALA A 118 -13.91 -10.36 13.51
N ALA A 119 -14.02 -9.83 12.29
CA ALA A 119 -14.31 -10.61 11.10
C ALA A 119 -13.19 -11.63 10.80
N PHE A 120 -11.93 -11.20 10.92
CA PHE A 120 -10.78 -12.09 10.74
C PHE A 120 -10.77 -13.24 11.76
N ARG A 121 -11.05 -12.96 13.04
CA ARG A 121 -11.22 -13.99 14.06
C ARG A 121 -12.31 -15.00 13.67
N GLN A 122 -13.45 -14.51 13.21
CA GLN A 122 -14.55 -15.36 12.75
C GLN A 122 -14.12 -16.27 11.59
N TRP A 123 -13.34 -15.77 10.63
CA TRP A 123 -12.81 -16.58 9.53
C TRP A 123 -11.79 -17.64 9.99
N CYS A 124 -11.03 -17.37 11.04
CA CYS A 124 -10.15 -18.38 11.65
C CYS A 124 -10.98 -19.49 12.31
N VAL A 125 -12.05 -19.15 13.04
CA VAL A 125 -12.99 -20.12 13.63
C VAL A 125 -13.67 -20.98 12.56
N GLU A 126 -13.97 -20.39 11.39
CA GLU A 126 -14.50 -21.09 10.21
C GLU A 126 -13.46 -21.99 9.51
N GLY A 127 -12.19 -21.98 9.95
CA GLY A 127 -11.12 -22.79 9.38
C GLY A 127 -10.55 -22.27 8.06
N LEU A 128 -10.81 -21.01 7.73
CA LEU A 128 -10.32 -20.39 6.48
C LEU A 128 -8.85 -19.97 6.55
N PHE A 129 -8.35 -19.78 7.77
CA PHE A 129 -6.95 -19.52 8.05
C PHE A 129 -6.48 -20.52 9.12
N ALA A 130 -5.31 -21.11 8.93
CA ALA A 130 -4.76 -22.12 9.83
C ALA A 130 -3.96 -21.46 10.96
N PHE A 131 -4.60 -20.57 11.71
CA PHE A 131 -4.06 -19.97 12.93
C PHE A 131 -4.73 -20.55 14.16
N ASP A 132 -3.96 -20.73 15.23
CA ASP A 132 -4.50 -21.14 16.52
C ASP A 132 -5.40 -20.03 17.10
N ILE A 133 -6.58 -20.42 17.58
CA ILE A 133 -7.59 -19.47 18.04
C ILE A 133 -7.23 -18.87 19.41
N GLU A 134 -6.59 -19.64 20.28
CA GLU A 134 -6.17 -19.16 21.60
C GLU A 134 -5.02 -18.16 21.43
N GLU A 135 -4.03 -18.49 20.60
CA GLU A 135 -2.94 -17.57 20.24
C GLU A 135 -3.45 -16.28 19.60
N LEU A 136 -4.41 -16.39 18.68
CA LEU A 136 -5.06 -15.23 18.06
C LEU A 136 -5.73 -14.33 19.10
N ASP A 137 -6.52 -14.90 20.01
CA ASP A 137 -7.26 -14.16 21.01
C ASP A 137 -6.34 -13.45 22.00
N ASP A 138 -5.26 -14.10 22.42
CA ASP A 138 -4.26 -13.50 23.29
C ASP A 138 -3.49 -12.39 22.58
N TYR A 139 -3.07 -12.60 21.32
CA TYR A 139 -2.44 -11.56 20.51
C TYR A 139 -3.34 -10.32 20.36
N LEU A 140 -4.61 -10.51 20.02
CA LEU A 140 -5.54 -9.39 19.80
C LEU A 140 -5.84 -8.63 21.10
N ARG A 141 -5.90 -9.33 22.24
CA ARG A 141 -6.09 -8.72 23.57
C ARG A 141 -4.91 -7.81 23.91
N ASP A 142 -3.69 -8.31 23.77
CA ASP A 142 -2.46 -7.55 24.02
C ASP A 142 -2.31 -6.38 23.06
N TYR A 143 -2.64 -6.59 21.79
CA TYR A 143 -2.57 -5.56 20.76
C TYR A 143 -3.56 -4.41 21.02
N LYS A 144 -4.78 -4.75 21.46
CA LYS A 144 -5.79 -3.78 21.91
C LYS A 144 -5.33 -3.01 23.14
N ALA A 145 -4.76 -3.68 24.14
CA ALA A 145 -4.26 -3.04 25.36
C ALA A 145 -3.16 -1.99 25.08
N LYS A 146 -2.41 -2.15 24.00
CA LYS A 146 -1.38 -1.20 23.53
C LYS A 146 -1.93 -0.07 22.66
N GLY A 147 -3.24 -0.05 22.38
CA GLY A 147 -3.88 0.97 21.55
C GLY A 147 -3.62 0.83 20.06
N TYR A 148 -3.42 -0.41 19.57
CA TYR A 148 -3.21 -0.71 18.15
C TYR A 148 -2.02 0.03 17.51
N PRO A 149 -0.79 -0.09 18.06
CA PRO A 149 0.37 0.55 17.45
C PRO A 149 0.67 -0.03 16.06
N PRO A 150 1.30 0.73 15.14
CA PRO A 150 1.74 0.18 13.87
C PRO A 150 2.62 -1.07 14.04
N VAL A 151 2.38 -2.10 13.23
CA VAL A 151 3.10 -3.39 13.32
C VAL A 151 4.15 -3.58 12.22
N SER A 152 5.26 -4.21 12.60
CA SER A 152 6.32 -4.65 11.70
C SER A 152 6.01 -6.02 11.10
N HIS A 153 6.69 -6.38 10.00
CA HIS A 153 6.60 -7.74 9.47
C HIS A 153 7.32 -8.72 10.41
N SER A 154 6.83 -9.96 10.46
CA SER A 154 7.53 -11.06 11.13
C SER A 154 8.93 -11.27 10.54
N GLU A 155 9.82 -11.93 11.29
CA GLU A 155 11.14 -12.26 10.79
C GLU A 155 11.06 -13.28 9.65
N GLU A 156 10.16 -14.25 9.78
CA GLU A 156 9.85 -15.27 8.80
C GLU A 156 9.41 -14.64 7.48
N TYR A 157 8.47 -13.70 7.51
CA TYR A 157 8.00 -13.02 6.31
C TYR A 157 9.09 -12.14 5.68
N ARG A 158 9.88 -11.44 6.51
CA ARG A 158 11.01 -10.62 6.02
C ARG A 158 12.07 -11.48 5.33
N PHE A 159 12.41 -12.62 5.93
CA PHE A 159 13.40 -13.55 5.39
C PHE A 159 12.91 -14.19 4.08
N ALA A 160 11.66 -14.63 4.04
CA ALA A 160 11.11 -15.36 2.91
C ALA A 160 10.85 -14.48 1.68
N TYR A 161 10.43 -13.23 1.88
CA TYR A 161 9.86 -12.41 0.81
C TYR A 161 10.55 -11.06 0.62
N ALA A 162 11.42 -10.63 1.55
CA ALA A 162 12.13 -9.35 1.51
C ALA A 162 11.23 -8.18 1.03
N PRO A 163 10.09 -7.92 1.70
CA PRO A 163 9.04 -7.06 1.17
C PRO A 163 9.54 -5.62 0.97
N ALA A 164 9.41 -5.11 -0.25
CA ALA A 164 9.75 -3.75 -0.61
C ALA A 164 8.59 -3.09 -1.35
N TYR A 165 7.82 -2.28 -0.63
CA TYR A 165 6.65 -1.60 -1.17
C TYR A 165 6.40 -0.23 -0.52
N ARG A 166 5.51 0.55 -1.12
CA ARG A 166 4.87 1.72 -0.50
C ARG A 166 3.35 1.57 -0.53
N VAL A 167 2.68 1.99 0.54
CA VAL A 167 1.21 1.91 0.65
C VAL A 167 0.59 3.15 0.03
N ILE A 168 -0.08 3.01 -1.10
CA ILE A 168 -0.65 4.14 -1.85
C ILE A 168 -2.14 3.96 -2.10
N SER A 169 -2.84 5.07 -2.38
CA SER A 169 -4.23 5.03 -2.82
C SER A 169 -4.35 4.44 -4.22
N THR A 170 -5.36 3.60 -4.42
CA THR A 170 -5.68 3.00 -5.73
C THR A 170 -6.01 4.05 -6.78
N LYS A 171 -6.37 5.30 -6.39
CA LYS A 171 -6.64 6.43 -7.29
C LYS A 171 -5.48 6.75 -8.23
N PHE A 172 -4.25 6.38 -7.86
CA PHE A 172 -3.06 6.62 -8.67
C PHE A 172 -2.80 5.53 -9.72
N GLN A 173 -3.37 4.33 -9.57
CA GLN A 173 -3.11 3.21 -10.48
C GLN A 173 -3.44 3.53 -11.95
N PRO A 174 -4.59 4.14 -12.28
CA PRO A 174 -4.94 4.45 -13.67
C PRO A 174 -3.95 5.41 -14.35
N TYR A 175 -3.20 6.18 -13.57
CA TYR A 175 -2.26 7.19 -14.06
C TYR A 175 -0.81 6.74 -14.00
N PHE A 176 -0.53 5.53 -13.51
CA PHE A 176 0.85 5.09 -13.26
C PHE A 176 1.73 5.13 -14.52
N GLU A 177 1.22 4.67 -15.66
CA GLU A 177 1.96 4.71 -16.93
C GLU A 177 2.24 6.15 -17.39
N LEU A 178 1.28 7.05 -17.22
CA LEU A 178 1.45 8.47 -17.51
C LEU A 178 2.55 9.07 -16.62
N LEU A 179 2.54 8.78 -15.32
CA LEU A 179 3.57 9.25 -14.39
C LEU A 179 4.96 8.75 -14.79
N CYS A 180 5.09 7.46 -15.13
CA CYS A 180 6.34 6.90 -15.66
C CYS A 180 6.83 7.66 -16.90
N ARG A 181 5.92 8.04 -17.80
CA ARG A 181 6.29 8.78 -19.02
C ARG A 181 6.71 10.22 -18.74
N ILE A 182 6.02 10.90 -17.83
CA ILE A 182 6.39 12.25 -17.38
C ILE A 182 7.79 12.21 -16.78
N ASP A 183 8.07 11.29 -15.86
CA ASP A 183 9.38 11.19 -15.22
C ASP A 183 10.51 10.90 -16.21
N ARG A 184 10.29 9.98 -17.17
CA ARG A 184 11.26 9.72 -18.24
C ARG A 184 11.57 10.95 -19.10
N LEU A 185 10.58 11.80 -19.36
CA LEU A 185 10.76 13.01 -20.15
C LEU A 185 11.41 14.13 -19.32
N ARG A 186 11.02 14.30 -18.05
CA ARG A 186 11.66 15.24 -17.11
C ARG A 186 13.14 14.93 -16.88
N ALA A 187 13.53 13.66 -16.94
CA ALA A 187 14.94 13.27 -16.84
C ALA A 187 15.80 13.75 -18.05
N LYS A 188 15.17 14.11 -19.17
CA LYS A 188 15.86 14.54 -20.40
C LYS A 188 15.78 16.05 -20.64
N GLU A 189 14.70 16.69 -20.20
CA GLU A 189 14.42 18.10 -20.48
C GLU A 189 14.18 18.89 -19.18
N GLN A 190 14.78 20.07 -19.09
CA GLN A 190 14.62 20.94 -17.92
C GLN A 190 13.19 21.51 -17.78
N THR A 191 12.47 21.65 -18.89
CA THR A 191 11.11 22.22 -18.94
C THR A 191 10.24 21.43 -19.91
N MET A 192 9.04 21.05 -19.48
CA MET A 192 8.08 20.31 -20.30
C MET A 192 6.70 20.97 -20.19
N SER A 193 5.96 21.00 -21.29
CA SER A 193 4.53 21.35 -21.28
C SER A 193 3.69 20.09 -21.48
N ILE A 194 2.68 19.91 -20.63
CA ILE A 194 1.72 18.80 -20.72
C ILE A 194 0.36 19.37 -21.11
N ALA A 195 -0.15 18.99 -22.28
CA ALA A 195 -1.50 19.32 -22.69
C ALA A 195 -2.45 18.16 -22.35
N ILE A 196 -3.54 18.45 -21.64
CA ILE A 196 -4.58 17.46 -21.27
C ILE A 196 -5.83 17.78 -22.08
N ASP A 197 -6.15 16.91 -23.04
CA ASP A 197 -7.31 17.05 -23.92
C ASP A 197 -8.34 15.93 -23.73
N GLY A 198 -9.59 16.20 -24.11
CA GLY A 198 -10.72 15.27 -23.99
C GLY A 198 -12.08 15.97 -23.87
N ASN A 199 -13.15 15.19 -23.95
CA ASN A 199 -14.54 15.69 -23.91
C ASN A 199 -14.91 16.37 -22.57
N SER A 200 -16.02 17.11 -22.56
CA SER A 200 -16.59 17.64 -21.31
C SER A 200 -16.84 16.52 -20.29
N CYS A 201 -16.57 16.79 -19.01
CA CYS A 201 -16.67 15.82 -17.90
C CYS A 201 -15.79 14.56 -18.01
N SER A 202 -14.77 14.54 -18.86
CA SER A 202 -13.84 13.40 -18.98
C SER A 202 -12.77 13.31 -17.87
N GLY A 203 -12.78 14.22 -16.89
CA GLY A 203 -11.82 14.24 -15.78
C GLY A 203 -10.53 15.05 -16.00
N LYS A 204 -10.46 15.89 -17.04
CA LYS A 204 -9.27 16.73 -17.34
C LYS A 204 -8.79 17.57 -16.15
N THR A 205 -9.71 18.31 -15.53
CA THR A 205 -9.41 19.15 -14.35
C THR A 205 -8.94 18.31 -13.17
N SER A 206 -9.54 17.13 -12.97
CA SER A 206 -9.12 16.20 -11.91
C SER A 206 -7.71 15.68 -12.14
N LEU A 207 -7.35 15.35 -13.39
CA LEU A 207 -5.99 14.95 -13.74
C LEU A 207 -5.00 16.10 -13.58
N ALA A 208 -5.33 17.30 -14.03
CA ALA A 208 -4.48 18.48 -13.88
C ALA A 208 -4.14 18.73 -12.40
N TYR A 209 -5.16 18.74 -11.54
CA TYR A 209 -4.99 18.91 -10.10
C TYR A 209 -4.18 17.77 -9.45
N LEU A 210 -4.36 16.53 -9.94
CA LEU A 210 -3.55 15.40 -9.49
C LEU A 210 -2.07 15.59 -9.83
N LEU A 211 -1.76 16.03 -11.05
CA LEU A 211 -0.40 16.27 -11.50
C LEU A 211 0.25 17.44 -10.75
N GLU A 212 -0.49 18.52 -10.52
CA GLU A 212 -0.05 19.66 -9.69
C GLU A 212 0.38 19.18 -8.30
N GLN A 213 -0.42 18.34 -7.64
CA GLN A 213 -0.06 17.80 -6.32
C GLN A 213 1.20 16.92 -6.34
N ILE A 214 1.46 16.21 -7.44
CA ILE A 214 2.57 15.27 -7.57
C ILE A 214 3.87 16.00 -7.95
N TYR A 215 3.78 16.99 -8.83
CA TYR A 215 4.94 17.59 -9.48
C TYR A 215 5.19 19.05 -9.10
N ASP A 216 4.31 19.66 -8.30
CA ASP A 216 4.36 21.06 -7.87
C ASP A 216 4.41 22.01 -9.08
N CYS A 217 3.47 21.83 -10.02
CA CYS A 217 3.42 22.50 -11.32
C CYS A 217 2.04 23.07 -11.65
#